data_AF-A0A914DHP9-F1
#
_entry.id   AF-A0A914DHP9-F1
#
_cell.length_a   1.000
_cell.length_b   1.000
_cell.length_c   1.000
_cell.angle_alpha   90.00
_cell.angle_beta   90.00
_cell.angle_gamma   90.00
#
_symmetry.space_group_name_H-M   'P 1'
#
loop_
_entity.id
_entity.type
_entity.pdbx_description
1 polymer ?
#
loop_
_entity_poly.entity_id
_entity_poly.type
_entity_poly.pdbx_seq_one_letter_code
_entity_poly.pdbx_strand_id
1 'polypeptide(L)'
;MERIKSLWKIDEQYQRLFHNGNQILRLNSSLKKIGIKNDNEIIVKHGMLSIWEEFLSIVELVEGAQDFNKPGLAKKAIKNRNQLINANFFGAYSKFIPTEKNTRQVIAHFEDNDDTKIKDAASRFFDVMYENAENPQIKIEFRQKKSKGMQVG
;
A
#
# COMPACT_ATOMS: atom_id res chain seq x y z
N MET A 1 -9.08 -21.57 -12.19
CA MET A 1 -8.96 -20.82 -10.92
C MET A 1 -9.86 -19.58 -10.87
N GLU A 2 -10.56 -19.23 -11.96
CA GLU A 2 -11.45 -18.06 -12.05
C GLU A 2 -12.51 -17.94 -10.94
N ARG A 3 -13.05 -19.05 -10.43
CA ARG A 3 -14.08 -19.03 -9.36
C ARG A 3 -13.61 -18.37 -8.05
N ILE A 4 -12.33 -18.50 -7.69
CA ILE A 4 -11.82 -17.92 -6.43
C ILE A 4 -11.69 -16.40 -6.59
N LYS A 5 -11.09 -15.95 -7.70
CA LYS A 5 -10.95 -14.52 -7.99
C LYS A 5 -12.31 -13.84 -8.12
N SER A 6 -13.29 -14.48 -8.77
CA SER A 6 -14.63 -13.91 -8.92
C SER A 6 -15.39 -13.77 -7.60
N LEU A 7 -15.23 -14.72 -6.67
CA LEU A 7 -15.92 -14.71 -5.38
C LEU A 7 -15.23 -13.83 -4.33
N TRP A 8 -13.91 -13.95 -4.22
CA TRP A 8 -13.13 -13.37 -3.13
C TRP A 8 -12.32 -12.13 -3.53
N LYS A 9 -12.28 -11.80 -4.83
CA LYS A 9 -11.52 -10.67 -5.40
C LYS A 9 -10.01 -10.72 -5.14
N ILE A 10 -9.47 -11.90 -4.84
CA ILE A 10 -8.04 -12.13 -4.65
C ILE A 10 -7.46 -12.57 -6.00
N ASP A 11 -6.49 -11.82 -6.54
CA ASP A 11 -5.78 -12.24 -7.75
C ASP A 11 -4.98 -13.52 -7.53
N GLU A 12 -4.85 -14.35 -8.56
CA GLU A 12 -4.24 -15.68 -8.48
C GLU A 12 -2.82 -15.64 -7.90
N GLN A 13 -2.02 -14.61 -8.25
CA GLN A 13 -0.67 -14.41 -7.72
C GLN A 13 -0.61 -14.16 -6.19
N TYR A 14 -1.73 -13.75 -5.58
CA TYR A 14 -1.84 -13.52 -4.15
C TYR A 14 -2.66 -14.60 -3.44
N GLN A 15 -3.07 -15.66 -4.12
CA GLN A 15 -3.76 -16.78 -3.48
C GLN A 15 -2.72 -17.76 -2.91
N ARG A 16 -2.87 -18.10 -1.63
CA ARG A 16 -2.13 -19.20 -0.99
C ARG A 16 -3.13 -20.27 -0.57
N LEU A 17 -2.97 -21.48 -1.11
CA LEU A 17 -3.85 -22.60 -0.86
C LEU A 17 -3.27 -23.48 0.25
N PHE A 18 -4.11 -23.93 1.19
CA PHE A 18 -3.72 -24.80 2.29
C PHE A 18 -4.66 -26.01 2.38
N HIS A 19 -4.11 -27.17 2.71
CA HIS A 19 -4.83 -28.40 2.99
C HIS A 19 -4.19 -29.08 4.20
N ASN A 20 -5.00 -29.39 5.24
CA ASN A 20 -4.53 -29.95 6.51
C ASN A 20 -3.34 -29.19 7.12
N GLY A 21 -3.41 -27.85 7.10
CA GLY A 21 -2.37 -26.96 7.63
C GLY A 21 -1.15 -26.77 6.71
N ASN A 22 -0.98 -27.59 5.67
CA ASN A 22 0.17 -27.51 4.77
C ASN A 22 -0.14 -26.63 3.55
N GLN A 23 0.79 -25.74 3.20
CA GLN A 23 0.66 -24.90 2.02
C GLN A 23 0.90 -25.72 0.73
N ILE A 24 -0.01 -25.61 -0.21
CA ILE A 24 0.14 -26.14 -1.57
C ILE A 24 0.93 -25.10 -2.37
N LEU A 25 2.24 -25.31 -2.49
CA LEU A 25 3.15 -24.35 -3.11
C LEU A 25 2.92 -24.19 -4.62
N ARG A 26 2.58 -25.29 -5.31
CA ARG A 26 2.27 -25.30 -6.74
C ARG A 26 1.29 -26.42 -7.06
N LEU A 27 0.31 -26.13 -7.90
CA LEU A 27 -0.50 -27.15 -8.56
C LEU A 27 0.25 -27.67 -9.78
N ASN A 28 1.23 -28.54 -9.56
CA ASN A 28 1.94 -29.21 -10.65
C ASN A 28 1.05 -30.26 -11.35
N SER A 29 -0.14 -30.53 -10.79
CA SER A 29 -1.09 -31.54 -11.23
C SER A 29 -2.49 -31.27 -10.64
N SER A 30 -3.46 -32.16 -10.90
CA SER A 30 -4.81 -32.02 -10.36
C SER A 30 -4.87 -32.20 -8.83
N LEU A 31 -5.86 -31.60 -8.17
CA LEU A 31 -6.08 -31.73 -6.72
C LEU A 31 -6.14 -33.19 -6.26
N LYS A 32 -6.73 -34.08 -7.08
CA LYS A 32 -6.76 -35.53 -6.81
C LYS A 32 -5.37 -36.16 -6.74
N LYS A 33 -4.43 -35.74 -7.60
CA LYS A 33 -3.06 -36.29 -7.63
C LYS A 33 -2.24 -35.89 -6.42
N ILE A 34 -2.58 -34.78 -5.76
CA ILE A 34 -1.99 -34.37 -4.48
C ILE A 34 -2.78 -34.89 -3.26
N GLY A 35 -3.67 -35.88 -3.47
CA GLY A 35 -4.38 -36.59 -2.41
C GLY A 35 -5.64 -35.90 -1.89
N ILE A 36 -6.09 -34.81 -2.52
CA ILE A 36 -7.32 -34.11 -2.13
C ILE A 36 -8.52 -34.84 -2.72
N LYS A 37 -9.41 -35.29 -1.83
CA LYS A 37 -10.65 -36.01 -2.13
C LYS A 37 -11.83 -35.04 -2.18
N ASN A 38 -12.98 -35.53 -2.64
CA ASN A 38 -14.23 -34.82 -2.48
C ASN A 38 -14.47 -34.53 -0.99
N ASP A 39 -15.11 -33.39 -0.70
CA ASP A 39 -15.43 -32.90 0.65
C ASP A 39 -14.22 -32.54 1.53
N ASN A 40 -13.00 -32.59 0.99
CA ASN A 40 -11.85 -32.00 1.67
C ASN A 40 -11.91 -30.48 1.62
N GLU A 41 -11.62 -29.86 2.77
CA GLU A 41 -11.54 -28.41 2.90
C GLU A 41 -10.22 -27.90 2.33
N ILE A 42 -10.30 -26.90 1.44
CA ILE A 42 -9.15 -26.12 0.99
C ILE A 42 -9.33 -24.71 1.52
N ILE A 43 -8.34 -24.26 2.28
CA ILE A 43 -8.32 -22.90 2.81
C ILE A 43 -7.57 -22.01 1.82
N VAL A 44 -8.21 -20.93 1.39
CA VAL A 44 -7.58 -19.88 0.58
C VAL A 44 -7.23 -18.72 1.48
N LYS A 45 -5.95 -18.36 1.54
CA LYS A 45 -5.46 -17.16 2.25
C LYS A 45 -4.90 -16.16 1.25
N HIS A 46 -5.06 -14.87 1.56
CA HIS A 46 -4.40 -13.81 0.80
C HIS A 46 -2.92 -13.73 1.22
N GLY A 47 -2.02 -13.80 0.26
CA GLY A 47 -0.57 -13.79 0.46
C GLY A 47 0.00 -12.48 1.00
N MET A 48 -0.83 -11.44 1.14
CA MET A 48 -0.45 -10.13 1.66
C MET A 48 -0.88 -9.91 3.11
N LEU A 49 -1.48 -10.91 3.76
CA LEU A 49 -1.91 -10.80 5.16
C LEU A 49 -0.75 -10.43 6.09
N SER A 50 0.43 -11.04 5.88
CA SER A 50 1.63 -10.73 6.68
C SER A 50 2.15 -9.31 6.45
N ILE A 51 1.94 -8.75 5.24
CA ILE A 51 2.30 -7.36 4.93
C ILE A 51 1.33 -6.39 5.61
N TRP A 52 0.06 -6.76 5.76
CA TRP A 52 -0.92 -6.00 6.54
C TRP A 52 -0.54 -5.97 8.03
N GLU A 53 -0.21 -7.12 8.62
CA GLU A 53 0.26 -7.20 10.01
C GLU A 53 1.54 -6.38 10.22
N GLU A 54 2.50 -6.49 9.31
CA GLU A 54 3.73 -5.71 9.37
C GLU A 54 3.47 -4.21 9.23
N PHE A 55 2.54 -3.80 8.34
CA PHE A 55 2.13 -2.40 8.21
C PHE A 55 1.58 -1.85 9.54
N LEU A 56 0.63 -2.56 10.17
CA LEU A 56 0.06 -2.13 11.45
C LEU A 56 1.14 -1.98 12.52
N SER A 57 1.98 -3.00 12.69
CA SER A 57 3.05 -2.99 13.68
C SER A 57 4.04 -1.85 13.47
N ILE A 58 4.42 -1.55 12.22
CA ILE A 58 5.34 -0.44 11.95
C ILE A 58 4.68 0.90 12.28
N VAL A 59 3.39 1.09 11.98
CA VAL A 59 2.73 2.35 12.29
C VAL A 59 2.56 2.54 13.80
N GLU A 60 2.25 1.50 14.55
CA GLU A 60 2.25 1.56 16.03
C GLU A 60 3.62 1.98 16.58
N LEU A 61 4.71 1.48 16.00
CA LEU A 61 6.07 1.89 16.37
C LEU A 61 6.41 3.35 15.99
N VAL A 62 5.77 3.90 14.95
CA VAL A 62 5.90 5.30 14.56
C VAL A 62 5.07 6.19 15.49
N GLU A 63 3.85 5.80 15.83
CA GLU A 63 2.96 6.52 16.75
C GLU A 63 3.55 6.60 18.17
N GLY A 64 4.14 5.49 18.66
CA GLY A 64 4.78 5.44 19.97
C GLY A 64 6.16 6.12 20.04
N ALA A 65 6.72 6.58 18.93
CA ALA A 65 7.98 7.32 18.94
C ALA A 65 7.73 8.78 19.36
N GLN A 66 8.25 9.18 20.52
CA GLN A 66 8.09 10.54 21.06
C GLN A 66 8.63 11.64 20.15
N ASP A 67 9.52 11.30 19.22
CA ASP A 67 9.98 12.19 18.16
C ASP A 67 9.71 11.53 16.81
N PHE A 68 9.22 12.30 15.84
CA PHE A 68 9.10 11.99 14.41
C PHE A 68 10.44 11.64 13.71
N ASN A 69 11.46 11.26 14.47
CA ASN A 69 12.84 10.93 14.10
C ASN A 69 13.03 9.55 13.46
N LYS A 70 11.96 8.87 13.02
CA LYS A 70 12.06 7.55 12.35
C LYS A 70 11.51 7.56 10.91
N PRO A 71 12.02 8.43 10.02
CA PRO A 71 11.56 8.49 8.63
C PRO A 71 11.75 7.16 7.87
N GLY A 72 12.71 6.32 8.28
CA GLY A 72 12.89 4.99 7.72
C GLY A 72 11.72 4.04 7.99
N LEU A 73 11.13 4.07 9.20
CA LEU A 73 9.97 3.26 9.54
C LEU A 73 8.72 3.75 8.80
N ALA A 74 8.50 5.07 8.78
CA ALA A 74 7.37 5.65 8.04
C ALA A 74 7.44 5.30 6.54
N LYS A 75 8.62 5.42 5.90
CA LYS A 75 8.82 5.00 4.51
C LYS A 75 8.55 3.51 4.30
N LYS A 76 8.93 2.66 5.24
CA LYS A 76 8.63 1.22 5.18
C LYS A 76 7.12 0.95 5.30
N ALA A 77 6.41 1.64 6.19
CA ALA A 77 4.96 1.55 6.30
C ALA A 77 4.26 1.98 5.00
N ILE A 78 4.68 3.11 4.41
CA ILE A 78 4.17 3.59 3.11
C ILE A 78 4.40 2.54 2.02
N LYS A 79 5.60 1.93 1.97
CA LYS A 79 5.91 0.86 1.01
C LYS A 79 4.99 -0.36 1.20
N ASN A 80 4.75 -0.79 2.44
CA ASN A 80 3.86 -1.92 2.73
C ASN A 80 2.41 -1.60 2.35
N ARG A 81 1.94 -0.38 2.66
CA ARG A 81 0.63 0.12 2.23
C ARG A 81 0.46 0.08 0.71
N ASN A 82 1.45 0.56 -0.04
CA ASN A 82 1.40 0.53 -1.50
C ASN A 82 1.35 -0.90 -2.06
N GLN A 83 2.08 -1.84 -1.45
CA GLN A 83 1.99 -3.26 -1.84
C GLN A 83 0.58 -3.82 -1.62
N LEU A 84 -0.08 -3.48 -0.52
CA LEU A 84 -1.45 -3.90 -0.22
C LEU A 84 -2.47 -3.33 -1.23
N ILE A 85 -2.31 -2.06 -1.59
CA ILE A 85 -3.15 -1.40 -2.61
C ILE A 85 -2.97 -2.06 -3.97
N ASN A 86 -1.72 -2.24 -4.41
CA ASN A 86 -1.40 -2.87 -5.69
C ASN A 86 -1.91 -4.32 -5.76
N ALA A 87 -1.99 -4.99 -4.61
CA ALA A 87 -2.53 -6.34 -4.51
C ALA A 87 -4.06 -6.41 -4.40
N ASN A 88 -4.76 -5.28 -4.51
CA ASN A 88 -6.21 -5.17 -4.29
C ASN A 88 -6.68 -5.76 -2.95
N PHE A 89 -5.83 -5.71 -1.93
CA PHE A 89 -6.09 -6.36 -0.65
C PHE A 89 -7.35 -5.82 0.03
N PHE A 90 -7.55 -4.50 -0.01
CA PHE A 90 -8.74 -3.85 0.55
C PHE A 90 -10.01 -4.06 -0.29
N GLY A 91 -9.87 -4.47 -1.55
CA GLY A 91 -10.99 -4.93 -2.37
C GLY A 91 -11.51 -6.29 -1.93
N ALA A 92 -10.60 -7.19 -1.51
CA ALA A 92 -10.92 -8.49 -0.92
C ALA A 92 -11.38 -8.37 0.55
N TYR A 93 -10.79 -7.44 1.32
CA TYR A 93 -11.05 -7.23 2.74
C TYR A 93 -11.50 -5.80 3.05
N SER A 94 -12.66 -5.41 2.52
CA SER A 94 -13.20 -4.04 2.68
C SER A 94 -13.40 -3.60 4.13
N LYS A 95 -13.60 -4.56 5.05
CA LYS A 95 -13.72 -4.30 6.49
C LYS A 95 -12.45 -3.69 7.10
N PHE A 96 -11.29 -3.80 6.45
CA PHE A 96 -10.03 -3.25 6.96
C PHE A 96 -9.78 -1.80 6.50
N ILE A 97 -10.60 -1.27 5.58
CA ILE A 97 -10.48 0.11 5.07
C ILE A 97 -10.55 1.15 6.20
N PRO A 98 -11.48 1.07 7.18
CA PRO A 98 -11.52 2.05 8.26
C PRO A 98 -10.23 2.07 9.08
N THR A 99 -9.69 0.88 9.41
CA THR A 99 -8.41 0.75 10.12
C THR A 99 -7.27 1.34 9.29
N GLU A 100 -7.19 0.99 8.01
CA GLU A 100 -6.17 1.53 7.10
C GLU A 100 -6.19 3.06 7.06
N LYS A 101 -7.37 3.67 6.97
CA LYS A 101 -7.51 5.14 6.94
C LYS A 101 -7.00 5.78 8.22
N ASN A 102 -7.36 5.24 9.38
CA ASN A 102 -6.91 5.77 10.67
C ASN A 102 -5.39 5.62 10.83
N THR A 103 -4.88 4.41 10.56
CA THR A 103 -3.45 4.10 10.62
C THR A 103 -2.64 4.98 9.64
N ARG A 104 -3.18 5.27 8.45
CA ARG A 104 -2.51 6.15 7.47
C ARG A 104 -2.31 7.57 8.00
N GLN A 105 -3.23 8.11 8.79
CA GLN A 105 -3.12 9.49 9.31
C GLN A 105 -1.84 9.71 10.10
N VAL A 106 -1.37 8.69 10.83
CA VAL A 106 -0.12 8.72 11.61
C VAL A 106 1.11 8.95 10.70
N ILE A 107 1.10 8.38 9.50
CA ILE A 107 2.23 8.44 8.56
C ILE A 107 2.01 9.44 7.41
N ALA A 108 0.86 10.11 7.33
CA ALA A 108 0.48 10.97 6.22
C ALA A 108 1.48 12.12 6.00
N HIS A 109 1.99 12.72 7.08
CA HIS A 109 2.99 13.79 6.99
C HIS A 109 4.30 13.32 6.30
N PHE A 110 4.63 12.03 6.39
CA PHE A 110 5.78 11.46 5.67
C PHE A 110 5.48 11.12 4.21
N GLU A 111 4.20 11.00 3.83
CA GLU A 111 3.79 10.92 2.42
C GLU A 111 3.90 12.29 1.73
N ASP A 112 3.64 13.38 2.46
CA ASP A 112 3.69 14.76 1.96
C ASP A 112 5.13 15.31 1.84
N ASN A 113 6.06 14.82 2.66
CA ASN A 113 7.49 15.18 2.58
C ASN A 113 8.21 14.60 1.34
N ASP A 114 7.51 13.86 0.49
CA ASP A 114 8.01 13.46 -0.82
C ASP A 114 7.73 14.62 -1.79
N ASP A 115 8.65 15.60 -1.84
CA ASP A 115 8.62 16.77 -2.74
C ASP A 115 8.11 16.42 -4.15
N THR A 116 8.44 15.22 -4.62
CA THR A 116 8.03 14.65 -5.91
C THR A 116 6.52 14.51 -6.06
N LYS A 117 5.78 14.13 -5.02
CA LYS A 117 4.32 13.97 -5.07
C LYS A 117 3.58 15.29 -5.01
N ILE A 118 4.08 16.25 -4.23
CA ILE A 118 3.56 17.62 -4.23
C ILE A 118 3.80 18.25 -5.60
N LYS A 119 4.99 18.04 -6.19
CA LYS A 119 5.32 18.47 -7.56
C LYS A 119 4.37 17.86 -8.59
N ASP A 120 4.19 16.54 -8.55
CA ASP A 120 3.31 15.84 -9.50
C ASP A 120 1.84 16.25 -9.36
N ALA A 121 1.35 16.42 -8.13
CA ALA A 121 -0.01 16.88 -7.87
C ALA A 121 -0.23 18.33 -8.32
N ALA A 122 0.73 19.22 -8.04
CA ALA A 122 0.70 20.61 -8.48
C ALA A 122 0.74 20.69 -10.01
N SER A 123 1.68 20.01 -10.67
CA SER A 123 1.77 20.00 -12.13
C SER A 123 0.46 19.53 -12.77
N ARG A 124 -0.12 18.40 -12.33
CA ARG A 124 -1.39 17.90 -12.88
C ARG A 124 -2.56 18.86 -12.69
N PHE A 125 -2.64 19.53 -11.54
CA PHE A 125 -3.69 20.52 -11.29
C PHE A 125 -3.57 21.70 -12.26
N PHE A 126 -2.36 22.22 -12.47
CA PHE A 126 -2.11 23.32 -13.39
C PHE A 126 -2.21 22.90 -14.86
N ASP A 127 -1.84 21.68 -15.23
CA ASP A 127 -2.03 21.19 -16.61
C ASP A 127 -3.51 21.15 -16.99
N VAL A 128 -4.38 20.66 -16.10
CA VAL A 128 -5.84 20.60 -16.32
C VAL A 128 -6.49 21.99 -16.32
N MET A 129 -6.04 22.90 -15.45
CA MET A 129 -6.59 24.26 -15.35
C MET A 129 -6.23 25.14 -16.55
N TYR A 130 -5.17 24.79 -17.27
CA TYR A 130 -4.58 25.61 -18.34
C TYR A 130 -4.57 24.91 -19.71
N GLU A 131 -5.40 23.87 -19.88
CA GLU A 131 -5.61 23.11 -21.13
C GLU A 131 -6.25 23.91 -22.28
N ASN A 132 -6.42 25.24 -22.13
CA ASN A 132 -6.85 26.12 -23.22
C ASN A 132 -5.64 26.78 -23.89
N ALA A 133 -5.56 26.61 -25.22
CA ALA A 133 -4.46 26.91 -26.12
C ALA A 133 -3.92 28.37 -26.14
N GLU A 134 -4.42 29.26 -25.29
CA GLU A 134 -3.98 30.65 -25.18
C GLU A 134 -3.06 30.93 -23.98
N ASN A 135 -2.75 29.95 -23.13
CA ASN A 135 -1.92 30.18 -21.95
C ASN A 135 -0.44 29.75 -22.12
N PRO A 136 0.52 30.60 -21.73
CA PRO A 136 1.95 30.30 -21.82
C PRO A 136 2.30 29.12 -20.91
N GLN A 137 3.25 28.28 -21.35
CA GLN A 137 3.80 27.17 -20.57
C GLN A 137 4.07 27.60 -19.13
N ILE A 138 3.28 27.11 -18.17
CA ILE A 138 3.46 27.43 -16.76
C ILE A 138 4.72 26.71 -16.28
N LYS A 139 5.80 27.48 -16.11
CA LYS A 139 7.02 26.97 -15.50
C LYS A 139 6.89 27.06 -13.98
N ILE A 140 6.52 25.95 -13.34
CA ILE A 140 6.47 25.86 -11.88
C ILE A 140 7.89 25.72 -11.33
N GLU A 141 8.38 26.74 -10.63
CA GLU A 141 9.69 26.71 -9.96
C GLU A 141 9.54 26.42 -8.47
N PHE A 142 9.98 25.24 -8.05
CA PHE A 142 10.04 24.88 -6.63
C PHE A 142 11.34 25.43 -6.03
N ARG A 143 11.24 26.35 -5.08
CA ARG A 143 12.40 26.93 -4.39
C ARG A 143 12.45 26.47 -2.94
N GLN A 144 13.57 25.87 -2.53
CA GLN A 144 13.82 25.62 -1.12
C GLN A 144 14.07 26.95 -0.41
N LYS A 145 13.26 27.23 0.62
CA LYS A 145 13.47 28.39 1.48
C LYS A 145 14.70 28.14 2.34
N LYS A 146 15.85 28.74 2.00
CA LYS A 146 16.99 28.78 2.92
C LYS A 146 16.55 29.48 4.20
N SER A 147 16.61 28.80 5.34
CA SER A 147 16.49 29.47 6.63
C SER A 147 17.62 30.49 6.71
N LYS A 148 17.28 31.78 6.82
CA LYS A 148 18.27 32.77 7.24
C LYS A 148 18.62 32.39 8.68
N GLY A 149 19.83 31.90 8.89
CA GLY A 149 20.37 31.70 10.23
C GLY A 149 20.14 32.96 11.04
N MET A 150 19.67 32.78 12.27
CA MET A 150 19.66 33.83 13.29
C MET A 150 21.06 34.45 13.34
N GLN A 151 21.20 35.69 12.87
CA GLN A 151 22.24 36.55 13.41
C GLN A 151 21.77 36.95 14.80
N VAL A 152 22.36 36.30 15.79
CA VAL A 152 22.30 36.76 17.18
C VAL A 152 23.17 38.00 17.22
N GLY A 153 22.54 39.16 17.34
CA GLY A 153 23.18 40.43 17.70
C GLY A 153 23.07 40.66 19.20
#